data_AF-A0A5N5PEP9-F1
#
_entry.id   AF-A0A5N5PEP9-F1
#
_cell.length_a   1.000
_cell.length_b   1.000
_cell.length_c   1.000
_cell.angle_alpha   90.00
_cell.angle_beta   90.00
_cell.angle_gamma   90.00
#
_symmetry.space_group_name_H-M   'P 1'
#
loop_
_entity.id
_entity.type
_entity.pdbx_description
1 polymer ?
#
loop_
_entity_poly.entity_id
_entity_poly.type
_entity_poly.pdbx_seq_one_letter_code
_entity_poly.pdbx_strand_id
1 'polypeptide(L)'
;MDGWHLPAADRSKGQTVSDLDFDSLIYGQEGAAPPPRGVTVDPQKALKRPPPRKQPVPPDELFYAHIDPRVHWPQVHSDEWYEKKMQEIQARGGRKANFGKAAERMREQTLREEAISWEDSLPEKIRQNPAWVRALRELRKQQEQPQKNSPRKRGKPGPKPKGLKRETFGPKTPRKSIGLTYRQMRRQEGLDSSDSEYQ
;
A
#
# COMPACT_ATOMS: atom_id res chain seq x y z
N MET A 1 -35.81 -18.75 -22.32
CA MET A 1 -34.52 -19.48 -22.20
C MET A 1 -33.54 -18.63 -22.98
N ASP A 2 -33.12 -17.53 -22.36
CA ASP A 2 -32.57 -16.40 -23.11
C ASP A 2 -31.06 -16.46 -22.95
N GLY A 3 -30.42 -16.91 -24.03
CA GLY A 3 -28.99 -17.12 -24.10
C GLY A 3 -28.23 -15.81 -23.97
N TRP A 4 -27.35 -15.76 -22.97
CA TRP A 4 -26.38 -14.69 -22.80
C TRP A 4 -25.43 -14.65 -24.00
N HIS A 5 -25.60 -13.66 -24.87
CA HIS A 5 -24.59 -13.30 -25.86
C HIS A 5 -23.50 -12.47 -25.17
N LEU A 6 -22.33 -13.05 -24.95
CA LEU A 6 -21.14 -12.28 -24.58
C LEU A 6 -20.70 -11.47 -25.82
N PRO A 7 -20.49 -10.14 -25.71
CA PRO A 7 -19.83 -9.41 -26.78
C PRO A 7 -18.39 -9.91 -26.92
N ALA A 8 -17.99 -10.15 -28.17
CA ALA A 8 -16.66 -10.57 -28.54
C ALA A 8 -15.62 -9.62 -27.91
N ALA A 9 -14.68 -10.19 -27.15
CA ALA A 9 -13.55 -9.45 -26.62
C ALA A 9 -12.78 -8.81 -27.79
N ASP A 10 -12.81 -7.49 -27.86
CA ASP A 10 -11.98 -6.71 -28.77
C ASP A 10 -10.52 -6.87 -28.33
N ARG A 11 -9.88 -7.91 -28.85
CA ARG A 11 -8.45 -8.13 -28.72
C ARG A 11 -7.77 -7.10 -29.60
N SER A 12 -7.57 -5.89 -29.09
CA SER A 12 -6.64 -4.93 -29.68
C SER A 12 -5.27 -5.61 -29.75
N LYS A 13 -4.97 -6.18 -30.91
CA LYS A 13 -3.69 -6.82 -31.23
C LYS A 13 -2.59 -5.80 -30.93
N GLY A 14 -1.56 -6.22 -30.20
CA GLY A 14 -0.40 -5.37 -29.92
C GLY A 14 0.08 -4.72 -31.20
N GLN A 15 0.15 -3.39 -31.20
CA GLN A 15 0.54 -2.61 -32.36
C GLN A 15 2.01 -2.94 -32.65
N THR A 16 2.27 -3.68 -33.73
CA THR A 16 3.62 -3.95 -34.20
C THR A 16 4.22 -2.65 -34.72
N VAL A 17 5.26 -2.16 -34.07
CA VAL A 17 6.04 -1.00 -34.53
C VAL A 17 6.95 -1.51 -35.66
N SER A 18 6.92 -0.88 -36.84
CA SER A 18 7.85 -1.24 -37.92
C SER A 18 9.25 -0.71 -37.63
N ASP A 19 10.29 -1.38 -38.13
CA ASP A 19 11.68 -0.93 -37.95
C ASP A 19 11.87 0.51 -38.47
N LEU A 20 11.21 0.86 -39.57
CA LEU A 20 11.19 2.22 -40.11
C LEU A 20 10.55 3.23 -39.15
N ASP A 21 9.47 2.86 -38.45
CA ASP A 21 8.84 3.69 -37.43
C ASP A 21 9.78 3.92 -36.23
N PHE A 22 10.46 2.85 -35.82
CA PHE A 22 11.38 2.87 -34.71
C PHE A 22 12.63 3.71 -35.02
N ASP A 23 13.23 3.53 -36.19
CA ASP A 23 14.39 4.31 -36.64
C ASP A 23 14.03 5.79 -36.83
N SER A 24 12.84 6.07 -37.39
CA SER A 24 12.36 7.45 -37.53
C SER A 24 12.13 8.12 -36.17
N LEU A 25 11.74 7.36 -35.14
CA LEU A 25 11.57 7.86 -33.78
C LEU A 25 12.90 8.19 -33.08
N ILE A 26 13.95 7.41 -33.35
CA ILE A 26 15.28 7.59 -32.75
C ILE A 26 16.02 8.73 -33.44
N TYR A 27 16.13 8.68 -34.77
CA TYR A 27 16.98 9.59 -35.55
C TYR A 27 16.24 10.85 -36.02
N GLY A 28 14.92 10.89 -35.92
CA GLY A 28 14.11 12.07 -36.25
C GLY A 28 14.06 13.15 -35.15
N GLN A 29 14.76 12.97 -34.02
CA GLN A 29 14.74 13.95 -32.92
C GLN A 29 15.64 15.15 -33.21
N GLU A 30 15.21 16.35 -32.79
CA GLU A 30 16.03 17.56 -32.89
C GLU A 30 17.33 17.41 -32.08
N GLY A 31 18.48 17.52 -32.74
CA GLY A 31 19.79 17.33 -32.12
C GLY A 31 20.24 15.87 -32.00
N ALA A 32 19.49 14.91 -32.56
CA ALA A 32 19.99 13.55 -32.71
C ALA A 32 21.20 13.50 -33.65
N ALA A 33 22.07 12.53 -33.41
CA ALA A 33 23.15 12.21 -34.34
C ALA A 33 22.57 11.73 -35.68
N PRO A 34 23.26 11.95 -36.82
CA PRO A 34 22.81 11.44 -38.10
C PRO A 34 22.71 9.91 -38.08
N PRO A 35 21.73 9.31 -38.79
CA PRO A 35 21.54 7.88 -38.80
C PRO A 35 22.77 7.14 -39.37
N PRO A 36 23.11 5.95 -38.85
CA PRO A 36 24.15 5.08 -39.41
C PRO A 36 23.90 4.77 -40.89
N ARG A 37 24.98 4.48 -41.63
CA ARG A 37 24.88 4.10 -43.04
C ARG A 37 23.96 2.87 -43.20
N GLY A 38 22.92 3.01 -44.03
CA GLY A 38 21.94 1.96 -44.30
C GLY A 38 20.62 2.10 -43.56
N VAL A 39 20.52 3.04 -42.60
CA VAL A 39 19.26 3.33 -41.90
C VAL A 39 18.49 4.43 -42.63
N THR A 40 17.25 4.14 -43.01
CA THR A 40 16.34 5.09 -43.65
C THR A 40 15.41 5.73 -42.63
N VAL A 41 15.26 7.05 -42.70
CA VAL A 41 14.37 7.82 -41.81
C VAL A 41 13.31 8.48 -42.67
N ASP A 42 12.03 8.33 -42.28
CA ASP A 42 10.93 9.02 -42.96
C ASP A 42 10.82 10.46 -42.41
N PRO A 43 11.11 11.49 -43.22
CA PRO A 43 11.08 12.88 -42.77
C PRO A 43 9.66 13.32 -42.35
N GLN A 44 8.60 12.70 -42.88
CA GLN A 44 7.23 13.02 -42.51
C GLN A 44 6.86 12.50 -41.12
N LYS A 45 7.50 11.41 -40.65
CA LYS A 45 7.29 10.88 -39.30
C LYS A 45 8.16 11.57 -38.26
N ALA A 46 9.36 12.01 -38.63
CA ALA A 46 10.20 12.85 -37.78
C ALA A 46 9.51 14.16 -37.35
N LEU A 47 8.60 14.69 -38.19
CA LEU A 47 7.85 15.93 -37.93
C LEU A 47 6.61 15.75 -37.04
N LYS A 48 6.11 14.52 -36.82
CA LYS A 48 4.93 14.25 -35.97
C LYS A 48 5.33 14.24 -34.50
N ARG A 49 5.80 15.38 -33.99
CA ARG A 49 5.96 15.57 -32.54
C ARG A 49 4.56 15.54 -31.90
N PRO A 50 4.35 14.84 -30.77
CA PRO A 50 3.26 15.21 -29.89
C PRO A 50 3.39 16.70 -29.56
N PRO A 51 2.28 17.44 -29.38
CA PRO A 51 2.36 18.87 -29.07
C PRO A 51 3.34 19.08 -27.92
N PRO A 52 4.18 20.14 -27.98
CA PRO A 52 5.18 20.38 -26.96
C PRO A 52 4.48 20.32 -25.60
N ARG A 53 4.89 19.35 -24.77
CA ARG A 53 4.44 19.32 -23.37
C ARG A 53 4.73 20.71 -22.83
N LYS A 54 3.68 21.39 -22.35
CA LYS A 54 3.78 22.71 -21.71
C LYS A 54 5.05 22.68 -20.85
N GLN A 55 5.99 23.58 -21.15
CA GLN A 55 7.27 23.62 -20.44
C GLN A 55 7.00 23.54 -18.93
N PRO A 56 7.78 22.76 -18.16
CA PRO A 56 7.65 22.80 -16.72
C PRO A 56 7.89 24.25 -16.29
N VAL A 57 6.84 24.87 -15.75
CA VAL A 57 6.92 26.20 -15.15
C VAL A 57 8.12 26.18 -14.19
N PRO A 58 9.05 27.14 -14.30
CA PRO A 58 10.26 27.14 -13.48
C PRO A 58 9.88 27.03 -11.99
N PRO A 59 10.56 26.16 -11.21
CA PRO A 59 10.17 25.87 -9.84
C PRO A 59 10.76 26.94 -8.91
N ASP A 60 10.30 28.19 -8.99
CA ASP A 60 10.81 29.25 -8.10
C ASP A 60 9.75 30.18 -7.51
N GLU A 61 8.48 29.81 -7.60
CA GLU A 61 7.48 30.41 -6.71
C GLU A 61 6.59 29.28 -6.18
N LEU A 62 6.73 29.01 -4.88
CA LEU A 62 5.77 28.18 -4.17
C LEU A 62 4.40 28.84 -4.40
N PHE A 63 3.57 28.20 -5.22
CA PHE A 63 2.21 28.65 -5.48
C PHE A 63 1.39 28.49 -4.20
N TYR A 64 1.47 29.51 -3.35
CA TYR A 64 0.57 29.67 -2.23
C TYR A 64 -0.71 30.25 -2.78
N ALA A 65 -1.69 29.37 -3.03
CA ALA A 65 -3.04 29.82 -3.29
C ALA A 65 -3.47 30.74 -2.12
N HIS A 66 -4.12 31.85 -2.44
CA HIS A 66 -4.76 32.69 -1.45
C HIS A 66 -5.97 31.93 -0.88
N ILE A 67 -5.72 31.21 0.21
CA ILE A 67 -6.71 30.41 0.93
C ILE A 67 -7.39 31.36 1.91
N ASP A 68 -8.64 31.74 1.65
CA ASP A 68 -9.45 32.45 2.64
C ASP A 68 -9.74 31.49 3.81
N PRO A 69 -9.20 31.74 5.01
CA PRO A 69 -9.41 30.84 6.15
C PRO A 69 -10.90 30.58 6.38
N ARG A 70 -11.78 31.57 6.21
CA ARG A 70 -13.22 31.44 6.48
C ARG A 70 -13.91 30.36 5.64
N VAL A 71 -13.44 30.14 4.41
CA VAL A 71 -14.00 29.15 3.49
C VAL A 71 -13.36 27.76 3.69
N HIS A 72 -12.12 27.73 4.15
CA HIS A 72 -11.32 26.51 4.21
C HIS A 72 -11.31 25.81 5.58
N TRP A 73 -11.88 26.42 6.62
CA TRP A 73 -12.05 25.75 7.91
C TRP A 73 -13.12 24.64 7.84
N PRO A 74 -12.92 23.52 8.55
CA PRO A 74 -13.94 22.50 8.71
C PRO A 74 -15.21 23.12 9.30
N GLN A 75 -16.33 22.96 8.60
CA GLN A 75 -17.62 23.34 9.13
C GLN A 75 -18.03 22.34 10.22
N VAL A 76 -18.68 22.84 11.27
CA VAL A 76 -19.28 21.95 12.28
C VAL A 76 -20.50 21.30 11.64
N HIS A 77 -20.48 19.98 11.52
CA HIS A 77 -21.58 19.19 11.00
C HIS A 77 -22.37 18.56 12.15
N SER A 78 -23.66 18.25 11.92
CA SER A 78 -24.47 17.51 12.88
C SER A 78 -24.05 16.05 12.98
N ASP A 79 -24.41 15.39 14.08
CA ASP A 79 -24.15 13.97 14.28
C ASP A 79 -24.85 13.11 13.21
N GLU A 80 -26.07 13.46 12.83
CA GLU A 80 -26.81 12.79 11.74
C GLU A 80 -26.06 12.86 10.40
N TRP A 81 -25.44 14.00 10.09
CA TRP A 81 -24.63 14.16 8.89
C TRP A 81 -23.41 13.24 8.93
N TYR A 82 -22.78 13.14 10.10
CA TYR A 82 -21.61 12.28 10.31
C TYR A 82 -21.97 10.81 10.12
N GLU A 83 -23.06 10.35 10.73
CA GLU A 83 -23.56 8.98 10.59
C GLU A 83 -23.86 8.63 9.13
N LYS A 84 -24.57 9.52 8.43
CA LYS A 84 -24.88 9.36 7.01
C LYS A 84 -23.62 9.31 6.16
N LYS A 85 -22.60 10.14 6.46
CA LYS A 85 -21.32 10.11 5.74
C LYS A 85 -20.50 8.86 6.03
N MET A 86 -20.53 8.37 7.27
CA MET A 86 -19.89 7.10 7.62
C MET A 86 -20.51 5.93 6.85
N GLN A 87 -21.84 5.88 6.77
CA GLN A 87 -22.55 4.87 5.98
C GLN A 87 -22.20 4.98 4.49
N GLU A 88 -22.13 6.20 3.92
CA GLU A 88 -21.71 6.42 2.53
C GLU A 88 -20.28 5.93 2.27
N ILE A 89 -19.31 6.25 3.14
CA ILE A 89 -17.91 5.83 3.00
C ILE A 89 -17.79 4.30 3.09
N GLN A 90 -18.54 3.69 4.01
CA GLN A 90 -18.56 2.25 4.18
C GLN A 90 -19.18 1.54 2.98
N ALA A 91 -20.33 2.02 2.49
CA ALA A 91 -21.04 1.47 1.33
C ALA A 91 -20.23 1.61 0.03
N ARG A 92 -19.49 2.72 -0.11
CA ARG A 92 -18.68 2.98 -1.31
C ARG A 92 -17.58 1.92 -1.52
N GLY A 93 -17.03 1.37 -0.44
CA GLY A 93 -15.90 0.45 -0.51
C GLY A 93 -14.62 1.15 -1.01
N GLY A 94 -13.52 1.04 -0.28
CA GLY A 94 -12.27 1.69 -0.67
C GLY A 94 -11.54 0.96 -1.81
N ARG A 95 -10.62 1.67 -2.48
CA ARG A 95 -9.57 1.08 -3.35
C ARG A 95 -8.78 -0.06 -2.65
N LYS A 96 -8.83 -0.09 -1.31
CA LYS A 96 -8.16 -1.06 -0.43
C LYS A 96 -9.14 -1.96 0.33
N ALA A 97 -10.38 -2.13 -0.12
CA ALA A 97 -11.35 -3.02 0.55
C ALA A 97 -10.82 -4.47 0.71
N ASN A 98 -9.99 -4.92 -0.23
CA ASN A 98 -9.36 -6.24 -0.20
C ASN A 98 -7.95 -6.24 0.43
N PHE A 99 -7.49 -5.10 0.94
CA PHE A 99 -6.16 -5.02 1.55
C PHE A 99 -6.15 -5.85 2.83
N GLY A 100 -5.18 -6.76 2.96
CA GLY A 100 -5.09 -7.68 4.09
C GLY A 100 -5.97 -8.92 3.99
N LYS A 101 -6.97 -8.98 3.10
CA LYS A 101 -7.81 -10.19 2.91
C LYS A 101 -6.99 -11.40 2.46
N ALA A 102 -5.93 -11.20 1.67
CA ALA A 102 -5.00 -12.29 1.31
C ALA A 102 -4.20 -12.78 2.52
N ALA A 103 -3.72 -11.88 3.38
CA ALA A 103 -3.00 -12.25 4.60
C ALA A 103 -3.93 -12.94 5.60
N GLU A 104 -5.18 -12.50 5.71
CA GLU A 104 -6.22 -13.13 6.51
C GLU A 104 -6.50 -14.56 6.03
N ARG A 105 -6.65 -14.78 4.72
CA ARG A 105 -6.80 -16.13 4.15
C ARG A 105 -5.59 -17.03 4.39
N MET A 106 -4.37 -16.50 4.26
CA MET A 106 -3.16 -17.27 4.58
C MET A 106 -3.10 -17.65 6.06
N ARG A 107 -3.51 -16.74 6.95
CA ARG A 107 -3.62 -17.04 8.38
C ARG A 107 -4.67 -18.11 8.66
N GLU A 108 -5.81 -18.06 7.99
CA GLU A 108 -6.86 -19.07 8.13
C GLU A 108 -6.41 -20.44 7.60
N GLN A 109 -5.68 -20.47 6.48
CA GLN A 109 -5.07 -21.70 5.96
C GLN A 109 -4.06 -22.28 6.94
N THR A 110 -3.13 -21.48 7.45
CA THR A 110 -2.15 -21.93 8.46
C THR A 110 -2.83 -22.45 9.72
N LEU A 111 -3.86 -21.76 10.24
CA LEU A 111 -4.64 -22.26 11.38
C LEU A 111 -5.38 -23.58 11.09
N ARG A 112 -5.90 -23.75 9.87
CA ARG A 112 -6.57 -24.98 9.45
C ARG A 112 -5.60 -26.15 9.29
N GLU A 113 -4.40 -25.87 8.82
CA GLU A 113 -3.29 -26.84 8.74
C GLU A 113 -2.74 -27.18 10.12
N GLU A 114 -2.65 -26.20 11.03
CA GLU A 114 -2.27 -26.42 12.43
C GLU A 114 -3.33 -27.19 13.22
N ALA A 115 -4.60 -27.06 12.86
CA ALA A 115 -5.69 -27.84 13.44
C ALA A 115 -5.61 -29.33 13.08
N ILE A 116 -4.93 -29.68 11.99
CA ILE A 116 -4.50 -31.05 11.74
C ILE A 116 -3.31 -31.31 12.68
N SER A 117 -3.48 -32.22 13.63
CA SER A 117 -2.38 -32.60 14.51
C SER A 117 -1.16 -32.95 13.65
N TRP A 118 -0.03 -32.29 13.91
CA TRP A 118 1.19 -32.51 13.13
C TRP A 118 1.62 -33.99 13.10
N GLU A 119 1.21 -34.76 14.11
CA GLU A 119 1.45 -36.20 14.22
C GLU A 119 0.59 -36.99 13.22
N ASP A 120 -0.58 -36.47 12.87
CA ASP A 120 -1.48 -37.05 11.88
C ASP A 120 -1.11 -36.73 10.44
N SER A 121 -0.39 -35.62 10.21
CA SER A 121 0.12 -35.26 8.89
C SER A 121 1.42 -36.00 8.50
N LEU A 122 1.99 -36.80 9.41
CA LEU A 122 3.17 -37.62 9.13
C LEU A 122 2.84 -38.79 8.19
N PRO A 123 3.74 -39.13 7.25
CA PRO A 123 3.60 -40.34 6.43
C PRO A 123 3.41 -41.59 7.29
N GLU A 124 2.57 -42.51 6.82
CA GLU A 124 2.17 -43.73 7.55
C GLU A 124 3.36 -44.54 8.09
N LYS A 125 4.42 -44.67 7.29
CA LYS A 125 5.67 -45.36 7.67
C LYS A 125 6.34 -44.77 8.91
N ILE A 126 6.22 -43.45 9.09
CA ILE A 126 6.78 -42.72 10.23
C ILE A 126 5.84 -42.83 11.43
N ARG A 127 4.52 -42.76 11.21
CA ARG A 127 3.51 -42.94 12.27
C ARG A 127 3.57 -44.31 12.94
N GLN A 128 3.80 -45.37 12.16
CA GLN A 128 3.91 -46.74 12.66
C GLN A 128 5.16 -47.00 13.50
N ASN A 129 6.16 -46.11 13.46
CA ASN A 129 7.39 -46.24 14.24
C ASN A 129 7.43 -45.21 15.39
N PRO A 130 7.14 -45.63 16.64
CA PRO A 130 7.08 -44.70 17.77
C PRO A 130 8.43 -44.06 18.12
N ALA A 131 9.56 -44.69 17.77
CA ALA A 131 10.88 -44.13 18.00
C ALA A 131 11.13 -42.90 17.09
N TRP A 132 10.63 -42.93 15.86
CA TRP A 132 10.76 -41.81 14.92
C TRP A 132 9.83 -40.65 15.27
N VAL A 133 8.60 -40.93 15.69
CA VAL A 133 7.66 -39.89 16.16
C VAL A 133 8.25 -39.15 17.37
N ARG A 134 8.85 -39.88 18.33
CA ARG A 134 9.53 -39.28 19.49
C ARG A 134 10.71 -38.40 19.07
N ALA A 135 11.56 -38.87 18.16
CA ALA A 135 12.70 -38.12 17.66
C ALA A 135 12.28 -36.81 16.96
N LEU A 136 11.23 -36.85 16.14
CA LEU A 136 10.71 -35.66 15.46
C LEU A 136 10.05 -34.66 16.42
N ARG A 137 9.35 -35.16 17.46
CA ARG A 137 8.80 -34.31 18.53
C ARG A 137 9.91 -33.58 19.29
N GLU A 138 11.01 -34.27 19.60
CA GLU A 138 12.19 -33.70 20.25
C GLU A 138 12.87 -32.65 19.36
N LEU A 139 12.99 -32.92 18.05
CA LEU A 139 13.59 -31.99 17.09
C LEU A 139 12.78 -30.69 16.94
N ARG A 140 11.44 -30.80 16.90
CA ARG A 140 10.56 -29.63 16.84
C ARG A 140 10.69 -28.75 18.09
N LYS A 141 10.74 -29.37 19.27
CA LYS A 141 11.00 -28.70 20.55
C LYS A 141 12.35 -27.95 20.57
N GLN A 142 13.36 -28.46 19.85
CA GLN A 142 14.65 -27.77 19.68
C GLN A 142 14.58 -26.56 18.73
N GLN A 143 13.70 -26.57 17.71
CA GLN A 143 13.50 -25.41 16.83
C GLN A 143 12.71 -24.28 17.50
N GLU A 144 11.80 -24.61 18.41
CA GLU A 144 11.04 -23.62 19.20
C GLU A 144 11.86 -22.98 20.32
N GLN A 145 13.02 -23.53 20.67
CA GLN A 145 13.98 -22.84 21.53
C GLN A 145 14.51 -21.64 20.75
N PRO A 146 14.14 -20.40 21.12
CA PRO A 146 14.75 -19.24 20.48
C PRO A 146 16.25 -19.35 20.74
N GLN A 147 17.04 -19.35 19.68
CA GLN A 147 18.46 -19.07 19.76
C GLN A 147 18.60 -17.87 20.70
N LYS A 148 19.10 -18.10 21.92
CA LYS A 148 19.40 -17.03 22.87
C LYS A 148 20.47 -16.23 22.18
N ASN A 149 20.04 -15.23 21.42
CA ASN A 149 20.88 -14.40 20.60
C ASN A 149 21.97 -13.87 21.52
N SER A 150 23.19 -14.38 21.33
CA SER A 150 24.39 -13.66 21.77
C SER A 150 24.16 -12.21 21.36
N PRO A 151 24.32 -11.24 22.29
CA PRO A 151 24.10 -9.85 21.95
C PRO A 151 25.04 -9.54 20.80
N ARG A 152 24.51 -9.46 19.57
CA ARG A 152 25.24 -8.93 18.44
C ARG A 152 25.73 -7.59 18.93
N LYS A 153 27.06 -7.47 19.15
CA LYS A 153 27.71 -6.20 19.44
C LYS A 153 27.23 -5.25 18.35
N ARG A 154 26.23 -4.44 18.68
CA ARG A 154 25.85 -3.30 17.86
C ARG A 154 27.14 -2.50 17.80
N GLY A 155 27.75 -2.47 16.61
CA GLY A 155 28.87 -1.57 16.37
C GLY A 155 28.48 -0.20 16.91
N LYS A 156 29.42 0.45 17.62
CA LYS A 156 29.20 1.79 18.16
C LYS A 156 28.57 2.65 17.07
N PRO A 157 27.47 3.38 17.35
CA PRO A 157 26.91 4.29 16.36
C PRO A 157 28.02 5.23 15.92
N GLY A 158 28.29 5.25 14.61
CA GLY A 158 29.24 6.19 14.03
C GLY A 158 28.91 7.63 14.42
N PRO A 159 29.89 8.54 14.43
CA PRO A 159 29.66 9.93 14.79
C PRO A 159 28.53 10.50 13.94
N LYS A 160 27.48 10.98 14.61
CA LYS A 160 26.36 11.65 13.94
C LYS A 160 26.91 12.82 13.12
N PRO A 161 26.47 13.03 11.87
CA PRO A 161 26.81 14.24 11.15
C PRO A 161 26.34 15.43 11.98
N LYS A 162 27.24 16.41 12.18
CA LYS A 162 26.94 17.66 12.87
C LYS A 162 25.74 18.29 12.17
N GLY A 163 24.66 18.48 12.92
CA GLY A 163 23.41 19.01 12.38
C GLY A 163 23.65 20.33 11.65
N LEU A 164 23.22 20.39 10.38
CA LEU A 164 22.77 21.66 9.83
C LEU A 164 21.58 22.08 10.71
N LYS A 165 21.79 23.10 11.54
CA LYS A 165 20.72 23.78 12.24
C LYS A 165 19.78 24.34 11.18
N ARG A 166 18.67 23.66 10.92
CA ARG A 166 17.49 24.33 10.36
C ARG A 166 17.03 25.29 11.45
N GLU A 167 17.42 26.55 11.31
CA GLU A 167 16.82 27.62 12.09
C GLU A 167 15.36 27.73 11.65
N THR A 168 14.49 27.05 12.38
CA THR A 168 13.06 27.29 12.32
C THR A 168 12.81 28.60 13.07
N PHE A 169 12.83 29.71 12.36
CA PHE A 169 12.16 30.94 12.81
C PHE A 169 10.64 30.71 12.69
N GLY A 170 10.09 30.03 13.67
CA GLY A 170 8.65 29.89 13.87
C GLY A 170 8.32 30.08 15.35
N PRO A 171 7.29 30.86 15.71
CA PRO A 171 6.94 31.11 17.10
C PRO A 171 6.58 29.80 17.82
N LYS A 172 7.29 29.50 18.90
CA LYS A 172 7.01 28.37 19.79
C LYS A 172 5.72 28.66 20.56
N THR A 173 4.60 28.07 20.14
CA THR A 173 3.39 28.04 20.97
C THR A 173 3.46 26.86 21.94
N PRO A 174 3.06 27.03 23.21
CA PRO A 174 2.99 25.94 24.16
C PRO A 174 1.83 25.01 23.76
N ARG A 175 2.17 23.75 23.48
CA ARG A 175 1.21 22.69 23.18
C ARG A 175 0.44 22.36 24.47
N LYS A 176 -0.66 23.08 24.72
CA LYS A 176 -1.64 22.68 25.74
C LYS A 176 -2.23 21.33 25.31
N SER A 177 -1.98 20.30 26.10
CA SER A 177 -2.64 19.01 26.02
C SER A 177 -4.12 19.19 26.36
N ILE A 178 -4.98 19.32 25.35
CA ILE A 178 -6.43 19.36 25.55
C ILE A 178 -7.05 18.42 24.53
N GLY A 179 -7.74 17.41 25.05
CA GLY A 179 -8.60 16.50 24.30
C GLY A 179 -8.42 15.06 24.71
N LEU A 180 -9.24 14.58 25.64
CA LEU A 180 -9.58 13.16 25.70
C LEU A 180 -10.15 12.77 24.33
N THR A 181 -9.73 11.62 23.81
CA THR A 181 -10.38 11.08 22.61
C THR A 181 -11.85 10.77 22.92
N TYR A 182 -12.73 10.86 21.90
CA TYR A 182 -14.16 10.53 22.01
C TYR A 182 -14.42 9.16 22.65
N ARG A 183 -13.50 8.21 22.45
CA ARG A 183 -13.53 6.87 23.06
C ARG A 183 -13.21 6.86 24.56
N GLN A 184 -12.42 7.82 25.04
CA GLN A 184 -12.11 8.00 26.46
C GLN A 184 -13.22 8.76 27.20
N MET A 185 -13.95 9.67 26.54
CA MET A 185 -15.11 10.35 27.13
C MET A 185 -16.24 9.37 27.45
N ARG A 186 -16.59 8.47 26.51
CA ARG A 186 -17.63 7.43 26.73
C ARG A 186 -17.29 6.41 27.84
N ARG A 187 -16.02 6.33 28.27
CA ARG A 187 -15.61 5.42 29.34
C ARG A 187 -15.63 6.08 30.73
N GLN A 188 -15.68 7.41 30.80
CA GLN A 188 -15.85 8.15 32.07
C GLN A 188 -17.33 8.41 32.39
N GLU A 189 -18.20 8.43 31.39
CA GLU A 189 -19.64 8.33 31.59
C GLU A 189 -19.95 6.87 31.92
N GLY A 190 -19.90 6.51 33.21
CA GLY A 190 -20.24 5.19 33.73
C GLY A 190 -21.69 4.80 33.44
N LEU A 191 -21.97 4.41 32.20
CA LEU A 191 -23.14 3.64 31.79
C LEU A 191 -22.71 2.18 31.58
N ASP A 192 -22.17 1.59 32.64
CA ASP A 192 -22.34 0.16 32.92
C ASP A 192 -23.47 0.08 33.95
N SER A 193 -24.68 -0.20 33.49
CA SER A 193 -25.87 -0.66 34.25
C SER A 193 -27.06 -0.62 33.29
N SER A 194 -27.86 -1.63 33.03
CA SER A 194 -27.95 -3.04 33.41
C SER A 194 -28.82 -3.66 32.31
N ASP A 195 -28.56 -4.87 31.84
CA ASP A 195 -29.39 -6.03 32.21
C ASP A 195 -30.84 -5.69 32.60
N SER A 196 -31.80 -6.11 31.78
CA SER A 196 -33.01 -6.87 32.16
C SER A 196 -34.14 -6.65 31.15
N GLU A 197 -34.58 -7.73 30.53
CA GLU A 197 -35.99 -8.17 30.53
C GLU A 197 -37.07 -7.10 30.24
N TYR A 198 -37.79 -7.23 29.12
CA TYR A 198 -39.24 -7.47 29.10
C TYR A 198 -39.77 -7.56 27.66
N GLN A 199 -40.37 -8.73 27.38
CA GLN A 199 -41.34 -9.12 26.34
C GLN A 199 -41.00 -8.99 24.85
#